data_AF-A0A832DFW1-F1
#
_entry.id   AF-A0A832DFW1-F1
#
_cell.length_a   1.000
_cell.length_b   1.000
_cell.length_c   1.000
_cell.angle_alpha   90.00
_cell.angle_beta   90.00
_cell.angle_gamma   90.00
#
_symmetry.space_group_name_H-M   'P 1'
#
loop_
_entity.id
_entity.type
_entity.pdbx_description
1 polymer ?
#
loop_
_entity_poly.entity_id
_entity_poly.type
_entity_poly.pdbx_seq_one_letter_code
_entity_poly.pdbx_strand_id
1 'polypeptide(L)'
;MAVEHVLAKIREGKKLSTEDILILYLGTIVGDLKEIRADIARLDDKIDKTNQRIDDIVKTLSARIDETNRRIDETNKRIDDLAKRIDAVQTTLLEIQKLLIELVKSRQ
;
A
#
# COMPACT_ATOMS: atom_id res chain seq x y z
N MET A 1 -40.05 -5.27 -29.41
CA MET A 1 -39.59 -4.35 -28.34
C MET A 1 -40.47 -3.10 -28.36
N ALA A 2 -40.53 -2.33 -27.28
CA ALA A 2 -41.25 -1.05 -27.22
C ALA A 2 -41.00 -0.16 -28.44
N VAL A 3 -39.73 -0.04 -28.84
CA VAL A 3 -39.29 0.68 -30.03
C VAL A 3 -39.93 0.12 -31.31
N GLU A 4 -39.93 -1.20 -31.51
CA GLU A 4 -40.56 -1.84 -32.67
C GLU A 4 -42.07 -1.61 -32.74
N HIS A 5 -42.76 -1.64 -31.60
CA HIS A 5 -44.20 -1.37 -31.53
C HIS A 5 -44.51 0.08 -31.92
N VAL A 6 -43.72 1.03 -31.38
CA VAL A 6 -43.86 2.45 -31.70
C VAL A 6 -43.50 2.73 -33.16
N LEU A 7 -42.42 2.12 -33.67
CA LEU A 7 -42.02 2.22 -35.09
C LEU A 7 -43.09 1.66 -36.03
N ALA A 8 -43.74 0.55 -35.68
CA ALA A 8 -44.83 -0.01 -36.48
C ALA A 8 -46.02 0.96 -36.56
N LYS A 9 -46.43 1.57 -35.44
CA LYS A 9 -47.49 2.60 -35.45
C LYS A 9 -47.12 3.82 -36.29
N ILE A 10 -45.88 4.30 -36.21
CA ILE A 10 -45.39 5.40 -37.05
C ILE A 10 -45.47 5.03 -38.54
N ARG A 11 -45.02 3.82 -38.90
CA ARG A 11 -45.06 3.31 -40.30
C ARG A 11 -46.48 3.20 -40.84
N GLU A 12 -47.45 2.88 -39.98
CA GLU A 12 -48.87 2.84 -40.31
C GLU A 12 -49.56 4.23 -40.32
N GLY A 13 -48.82 5.31 -40.02
CA GLY A 13 -49.36 6.67 -39.95
C GLY A 13 -50.24 6.94 -38.72
N LYS A 14 -50.19 6.07 -37.71
CA LYS A 14 -50.98 6.21 -36.47
C LYS A 14 -50.32 7.21 -35.52
N LYS A 15 -51.14 8.03 -34.86
CA LYS A 15 -50.67 8.90 -33.77
C LYS A 15 -50.23 8.05 -32.57
N LEU A 16 -49.13 8.44 -31.95
CA LEU A 16 -48.65 7.82 -30.72
C LEU A 16 -49.48 8.28 -29.53
N SER A 17 -49.80 7.34 -28.64
CA SER A 17 -50.40 7.66 -27.35
C SER A 17 -49.34 8.10 -26.33
N THR A 18 -49.79 8.66 -25.20
CA THR A 18 -48.91 8.92 -24.05
C THR A 18 -48.25 7.64 -23.54
N GLU A 19 -48.95 6.50 -23.63
CA GLU A 19 -48.41 5.19 -23.26
C GLU A 19 -47.27 4.77 -24.19
N ASP A 20 -47.40 4.97 -25.51
CA ASP A 20 -46.34 4.69 -26.48
C ASP A 20 -45.05 5.47 -26.15
N ILE A 21 -45.21 6.75 -25.79
CA ILE A 21 -44.12 7.62 -25.39
C ILE A 21 -43.51 7.18 -24.04
N LEU A 22 -44.35 6.84 -23.07
CA LEU A 22 -43.91 6.39 -21.74
C LEU A 22 -43.09 5.11 -21.81
N ILE A 23 -43.51 4.14 -22.62
CA ILE A 23 -42.78 2.87 -22.77
C ILE A 23 -41.41 3.12 -23.42
N LEU A 24 -41.28 4.08 -24.34
CA LEU A 24 -39.96 4.46 -24.87
C LEU A 24 -39.04 5.04 -23.78
N TYR A 25 -39.54 5.96 -22.95
CA TYR A 25 -38.77 6.50 -21.82
C TYR A 25 -38.38 5.44 -20.80
N LEU A 26 -39.30 4.51 -20.47
CA LEU A 26 -38.96 3.38 -19.60
C LEU A 26 -37.90 2.49 -20.23
N GLY A 27 -37.95 2.30 -21.55
CA GLY A 27 -36.94 1.56 -22.31
C GLY A 27 -35.54 2.16 -22.19
N THR A 28 -35.41 3.49 -22.32
CA THR A 28 -34.11 4.18 -22.17
C THR A 28 -33.60 4.07 -20.74
N ILE A 29 -34.45 4.32 -19.73
CA ILE A 29 -34.08 4.20 -18.31
C ILE A 29 -33.61 2.79 -17.98
N VAL A 30 -34.32 1.76 -18.44
CA VAL A 30 -33.91 0.36 -18.22
C VAL A 30 -32.57 0.05 -18.90
N GLY A 31 -32.28 0.68 -20.06
CA GLY A 31 -30.98 0.62 -20.71
C GLY A 31 -29.87 1.19 -19.83
N ASP A 32 -30.03 2.44 -19.40
CA ASP A 32 -29.06 3.14 -18.55
C ASP A 32 -28.82 2.37 -17.24
N LEU A 33 -29.87 1.83 -16.62
CA LEU A 33 -29.75 1.02 -15.40
C LEU A 33 -28.95 -0.28 -15.60
N LYS A 34 -29.01 -0.89 -16.80
CA LYS A 34 -28.18 -2.06 -17.12
C LYS A 34 -26.71 -1.68 -17.26
N GLU A 35 -26.43 -0.54 -17.90
CA GLU A 35 -25.06 -0.03 -18.04
C GLU A 35 -24.47 0.33 -16.68
N ILE A 36 -25.21 1.06 -15.85
CA ILE A 36 -24.80 1.39 -14.47
C ILE A 36 -24.51 0.12 -13.67
N ARG A 37 -25.35 -0.91 -13.78
CA ARG A 37 -25.11 -2.20 -13.10
C ARG A 37 -23.82 -2.87 -13.58
N ALA A 38 -23.53 -2.81 -14.88
CA ALA A 38 -22.28 -3.34 -15.42
C ALA A 38 -21.07 -2.54 -14.91
N ASP A 39 -21.20 -1.21 -14.80
CA ASP A 39 -20.16 -0.34 -14.25
C ASP A 39 -19.87 -0.62 -12.78
N ILE A 40 -20.92 -0.81 -11.97
CA ILE A 40 -20.80 -1.20 -10.56
C ILE A 40 -20.03 -2.53 -10.45
N ALA A 41 -20.40 -3.55 -11.23
CA ALA A 41 -19.70 -4.83 -11.21
C ALA A 41 -18.21 -4.70 -11.62
N ARG A 42 -17.90 -3.83 -12.58
CA ARG A 42 -16.51 -3.52 -12.97
C ARG A 42 -15.74 -2.77 -11.88
N LEU A 43 -16.41 -1.90 -11.13
CA LEU A 43 -15.81 -1.19 -10.00
C LEU A 43 -15.55 -2.12 -8.83
N ASP A 44 -16.48 -3.02 -8.50
CA ASP A 44 -16.30 -4.02 -7.45
C ASP A 44 -15.07 -4.90 -7.72
N ASP A 45 -14.91 -5.43 -8.94
CA ASP A 45 -13.72 -6.20 -9.33
C ASP A 45 -12.41 -5.39 -9.20
N LYS A 46 -12.45 -4.09 -9.55
CA LYS A 46 -11.28 -3.20 -9.37
C LYS A 46 -10.97 -2.95 -7.90
N ILE A 47 -11.99 -2.81 -7.06
CA ILE A 47 -11.85 -2.64 -5.61
C ILE A 47 -11.21 -3.90 -5.01
N ASP A 48 -11.71 -5.08 -5.37
CA ASP A 48 -11.17 -6.36 -4.89
C ASP A 48 -9.69 -6.54 -5.27
N LYS A 49 -9.34 -6.25 -6.53
CA LYS A 49 -7.94 -6.28 -6.98
C LYS A 49 -7.07 -5.26 -6.27
N THR A 50 -7.61 -4.09 -5.96
CA THR A 50 -6.88 -3.04 -5.22
C THR A 50 -6.65 -3.47 -3.78
N ASN A 51 -7.64 -4.06 -3.12
CA ASN A 51 -7.54 -4.60 -1.77
C ASN A 51 -6.48 -5.71 -1.69
N GLN A 52 -6.48 -6.65 -2.64
CA GLN A 52 -5.45 -7.69 -2.71
C GLN A 52 -4.03 -7.10 -2.83
N ARG A 53 -3.84 -6.09 -3.69
CA ARG A 53 -2.55 -5.41 -3.82
C ARG A 53 -2.14 -4.70 -2.54
N ILE A 54 -3.10 -4.11 -1.81
CA ILE A 54 -2.83 -3.48 -0.51
C ILE A 54 -2.38 -4.53 0.51
N ASP A 55 -3.07 -5.67 0.60
CA ASP A 55 -2.71 -6.76 1.52
C ASP A 55 -1.30 -7.29 1.25
N ASP A 56 -0.94 -7.47 -0.02
CA ASP A 56 0.41 -7.92 -0.42
C ASP A 56 1.49 -6.89 -0.10
N ILE A 57 1.20 -5.60 -0.30
CA ILE A 57 2.09 -4.50 0.09
C ILE A 57 2.29 -4.47 1.60
N VAL A 58 1.22 -4.61 2.38
CA VAL A 58 1.28 -4.64 3.85
C VAL A 58 2.17 -5.79 4.32
N LYS A 59 1.94 -7.02 3.83
CA LYS A 59 2.77 -8.18 4.16
C LYS A 59 4.24 -7.96 3.82
N THR A 60 4.51 -7.46 2.61
CA THR A 60 5.88 -7.22 2.14
C THR A 60 6.58 -6.15 2.98
N LEU A 61 5.88 -5.06 3.32
CA LEU A 61 6.43 -4.00 4.15
C LEU A 61 6.68 -4.48 5.58
N SER A 62 5.76 -5.22 6.19
CA SER A 62 5.96 -5.82 7.51
C SER A 62 7.21 -6.69 7.54
N ALA A 63 7.38 -7.59 6.57
CA ALA A 63 8.58 -8.44 6.49
C ALA A 63 9.88 -7.63 6.34
N ARG A 64 9.86 -6.54 5.54
CA ARG A 64 11.02 -5.64 5.38
C ARG A 64 11.33 -4.86 6.65
N ILE A 65 10.31 -4.45 7.40
CA ILE A 65 10.46 -3.77 8.70
C ILE A 65 11.09 -4.74 9.70
N ASP A 66 10.58 -5.96 9.80
CA ASP A 66 11.13 -6.98 10.70
C ASP A 66 12.61 -7.27 10.40
N GLU A 67 12.96 -7.41 9.12
CA GLU A 67 14.35 -7.62 8.72
C GLU A 67 15.24 -6.42 9.01
N THR A 68 14.73 -5.20 8.80
CA THR A 68 15.46 -3.97 9.14
C THR A 68 15.69 -3.88 10.66
N ASN A 69 14.69 -4.22 11.47
CA ASN A 69 14.81 -4.26 12.93
C ASN A 69 15.89 -5.26 13.38
N ARG A 70 15.93 -6.47 12.80
CA ARG A 70 16.98 -7.45 13.10
C ARG A 70 18.38 -6.92 12.80
N ARG A 71 18.55 -6.26 11.64
CA ARG A 71 19.84 -5.66 11.25
C ARG A 71 20.25 -4.51 12.18
N ILE A 72 19.27 -3.73 12.67
CA ILE A 72 19.50 -2.69 13.68
C ILE A 72 19.96 -3.33 14.99
N ASP A 73 19.28 -4.38 15.47
CA ASP A 73 19.65 -5.09 16.70
C ASP A 73 21.06 -5.68 16.63
N GLU A 74 21.42 -6.29 15.50
CA GLU A 74 22.78 -6.80 15.28
C GLU A 74 23.82 -5.66 15.27
N THR A 75 23.50 -4.55 14.61
CA THR A 75 24.38 -3.37 14.56
C THR A 75 24.58 -2.80 15.95
N ASN A 76 23.52 -2.70 16.76
CA ASN A 76 23.59 -2.22 18.14
C ASN A 76 24.48 -3.12 19.00
N LYS A 77 24.34 -4.46 18.90
CA LYS A 77 25.23 -5.40 19.59
C LYS A 77 26.70 -5.20 19.22
N ARG A 78 26.99 -5.02 17.93
CA ARG A 78 28.35 -4.74 17.45
C ARG A 78 28.89 -3.42 17.98
N ILE A 79 28.05 -2.39 18.09
CA ILE A 79 28.40 -1.10 18.69
C ILE A 79 28.73 -1.27 20.17
N ASP A 80 27.90 -1.99 20.92
CA ASP A 80 28.12 -2.25 22.35
C ASP A 80 29.45 -3.01 22.59
N ASP A 81 29.73 -4.02 21.77
CA ASP A 81 30.99 -4.77 21.85
C ASP A 81 32.21 -3.92 21.48
N LEU A 82 32.08 -3.03 20.49
CA LEU A 82 33.12 -2.06 20.15
C LEU A 82 33.33 -1.05 21.27
N ALA A 83 32.27 -0.57 21.91
CA ALA A 83 32.35 0.34 23.06
C ALA A 83 33.15 -0.30 24.21
N LYS A 84 32.83 -1.55 24.58
CA LYS A 84 33.59 -2.30 25.61
C LYS A 84 35.07 -2.46 25.24
N ARG A 85 35.38 -2.74 23.97
CA ARG A 85 36.77 -2.85 23.50
C ARG A 85 37.50 -1.51 23.59
N ILE A 86 36.83 -0.40 23.28
CA ILE A 86 37.37 0.94 23.42
C ILE A 86 37.66 1.24 24.89
N ASP A 87 36.73 0.94 25.81
CA ASP A 87 36.92 1.14 27.25
C ASP A 87 38.13 0.36 27.79
N ALA A 88 38.29 -0.89 27.34
CA ALA A 88 39.45 -1.72 27.69
C ALA A 88 40.76 -1.12 27.17
N VAL A 89 40.79 -0.68 25.91
CA VAL A 89 41.97 -0.01 25.33
C VAL A 89 42.30 1.29 26.07
N GLN A 90 41.30 2.09 26.44
CA GLN A 90 41.49 3.31 27.22
C GLN A 90 42.10 3.01 28.59
N THR A 91 41.66 1.94 29.25
CA THR A 91 42.20 1.51 30.54
C THR A 91 43.67 1.11 30.42
N THR A 92 44.02 0.26 29.44
CA THR A 92 45.42 -0.13 29.19
C THR A 92 46.30 1.08 28.85
N LEU A 93 45.78 2.04 28.09
CA LEU A 93 46.53 3.26 27.76
C LEU A 93 46.83 4.09 29.01
N LEU A 94 45.87 4.24 29.93
CA LEU A 94 46.07 4.94 31.20
C LEU A 94 47.11 4.24 32.09
N GLU A 95 47.11 2.90 32.12
CA GLU A 95 48.10 2.11 32.86
C GLU A 95 49.51 2.32 32.28
N ILE A 96 49.67 2.25 30.97
CA ILE A 96 50.94 2.52 30.29
C ILE A 96 51.43 3.95 30.59
N GLN A 97 50.53 4.94 30.52
CA GLN A 97 50.86 6.34 30.85
C GLN A 97 51.40 6.48 32.28
N LYS A 98 50.79 5.80 33.26
CA LYS A 98 51.26 5.81 34.66
C LYS A 98 52.66 5.19 34.78
N LEU A 99 52.88 4.01 34.19
CA LEU A 99 54.18 3.33 34.23
C LEU A 99 55.29 4.16 33.58
N LEU A 100 55.00 4.86 32.48
CA LEU A 100 55.95 5.76 31.82
C LEU A 100 56.33 6.94 32.71
N ILE A 101 55.36 7.53 33.43
CA ILE A 101 55.63 8.61 34.38
C ILE A 101 56.54 8.11 35.52
N GLU A 102 56.27 6.93 36.07
CA GLU A 102 57.11 6.32 37.11
C GLU A 102 58.54 6.04 36.62
N LEU A 103 58.68 5.50 35.40
CA LEU A 103 59.98 5.25 34.80
C LEU A 103 60.79 6.54 34.61
N VAL A 104 60.15 7.61 34.13
CA VAL A 104 60.81 8.92 33.96
C VAL A 104 61.27 9.47 35.31
N LYS A 105 60.42 9.38 36.35
CA LYS A 105 60.77 9.80 37.71
C LYS A 105 61.93 9.00 38.31
N SER A 106 62.02 7.70 38.02
CA SER A 106 63.11 6.85 38.53
C SER A 106 64.50 7.18 37.96
N ARG A 107 64.56 7.97 36.89
CA ARG A 107 65.81 8.37 36.21
C ARG A 107 66.26 9.80 36.53
N GLN A 108 65.50 10.56 37.31
CA GLN A 108 65.87 11.87 37.86
C GLN A 108 66.37 11.71 39.29
#